data_AF-A0A5Q3QB53-F1
#
_entry.id   AF-A0A5Q3QB53-F1
#
_cell.length_a   1.000
_cell.length_b   1.000
_cell.length_c   1.000
_cell.angle_alpha   90.00
_cell.angle_beta   90.00
_cell.angle_gamma   90.00
#
_symmetry.space_group_name_H-M   'P 1'
#
loop_
_entity.id
_entity.type
_entity.pdbx_description
1 polymer ?
#
loop_
_entity_poly.entity_id
_entity_poly.type
_entity_poly.pdbx_seq_one_letter_code
_entity_poly.pdbx_strand_id
1 'polypeptide(L)'
;MSAETISMGHDDEVVEVPVSTLKTNPTKYIDQADQGYRVYVTNRGERIAALVTPEAADAIAETEDAYWARRVAEAEASGAVSWDTAVADLESGRA
;
A
#
# COMPACT_ATOMS: atom_id res chain seq x y z
N MET A 1 8.03 -32.14 27.95
CA MET A 1 7.33 -31.58 26.78
C MET A 1 7.31 -30.08 26.99
N SER A 2 8.19 -29.38 26.27
CA SER A 2 8.35 -27.93 26.40
C SER A 2 7.17 -27.23 25.72
N ALA A 3 6.57 -26.28 26.42
CA ALA A 3 5.58 -25.39 25.82
C ALA A 3 6.30 -24.45 24.85
N GLU A 4 6.16 -24.74 23.57
CA GLU A 4 6.52 -23.84 22.48
C GLU A 4 5.60 -22.62 22.60
N THR A 5 6.17 -21.50 23.03
CA THR A 5 5.45 -20.23 23.10
C THR A 5 5.36 -19.74 21.67
N ILE A 6 4.22 -19.96 21.02
CA ILE A 6 3.89 -19.33 19.75
C ILE A 6 3.93 -17.83 20.01
N SER A 7 4.98 -17.17 19.53
CA SER A 7 5.07 -15.72 19.51
C SER A 7 3.97 -15.23 18.57
N MET A 8 2.84 -14.87 19.15
CA MET A 8 1.76 -14.18 18.46
C MET A 8 2.34 -12.80 18.13
N GLY A 9 2.76 -12.62 16.87
CA GLY A 9 3.40 -11.42 16.38
C GLY A 9 2.56 -10.18 16.70
N HIS A 10 3.25 -9.06 16.96
CA HIS A 10 2.63 -7.74 17.14
C HIS A 10 1.99 -7.18 15.85
N ASP A 11 1.89 -8.01 14.80
CA ASP A 11 1.38 -7.69 13.46
C ASP A 11 0.00 -7.02 13.46
N ASP A 12 -0.77 -7.17 14.55
CA ASP A 12 -2.08 -6.56 14.66
C ASP A 12 -2.13 -5.18 15.32
N GLU A 13 -1.07 -4.72 16.00
CA GLU A 13 -1.14 -3.45 16.73
C GLU A 13 -0.95 -2.25 15.79
N VAL A 14 -2.05 -1.50 15.63
CA VAL A 14 -2.12 -0.30 14.80
C VAL A 14 -1.78 0.93 15.64
N VAL A 15 -0.81 1.71 15.19
CA VAL A 15 -0.41 2.98 15.81
C VAL A 15 -0.76 4.12 14.87
N GLU A 16 -1.69 4.98 15.26
CA GLU A 16 -1.97 6.22 14.54
C GLU A 16 -1.20 7.39 15.17
N VAL A 17 -0.34 8.02 14.39
CA VAL A 17 0.54 9.10 14.86
C VAL A 17 0.29 10.39 14.08
N PRO A 18 -0.09 11.50 14.75
CA PRO A 18 -0.14 12.80 14.10
C PRO A 18 1.22 13.20 13.54
N VAL A 19 1.25 13.81 12.35
CA VAL A 19 2.49 14.23 11.68
C VAL A 19 3.35 15.16 12.55
N SER A 20 2.74 15.99 13.40
CA SER A 20 3.45 16.84 14.37
C SER A 20 4.18 16.02 15.45
N THR A 21 3.56 14.94 15.94
CA THR A 21 4.15 14.02 16.91
C THR A 21 5.27 13.21 16.28
N LEU A 22 5.07 12.71 15.06
CA LEU A 22 6.11 12.01 14.29
C LEU A 22 7.36 12.88 14.11
N LYS A 23 7.19 14.14 13.72
CA LYS A 23 8.29 15.10 13.54
C LYS A 23 9.12 15.32 14.81
N THR A 24 8.50 15.19 15.98
CA THR A 24 9.16 15.41 17.27
C THR A 24 10.02 14.22 17.68
N ASN A 25 9.62 13.00 17.33
CA ASN A 25 10.36 11.79 17.68
C ASN A 25 10.27 10.74 16.55
N PRO A 26 10.93 10.96 15.41
CA PRO A 26 10.80 10.09 14.25
C PRO A 26 11.34 8.69 14.52
N THR A 27 12.47 8.58 15.23
CA THR A 27 13.14 7.31 15.51
C THR A 27 12.24 6.32 16.25
N LYS A 28 11.50 6.77 17.27
CA LYS A 28 10.55 5.91 18.00
C LYS A 28 9.57 5.19 17.07
N TYR A 29 9.01 5.92 16.11
CA TYR A 29 7.96 5.38 15.22
C TYR A 29 8.54 4.51 14.10
N ILE A 30 9.78 4.79 13.68
CA ILE A 30 10.53 3.91 12.77
C ILE A 30 10.84 2.58 13.48
N ASP A 31 11.34 2.62 14.72
CA ASP A 31 11.63 1.41 15.50
C ASP A 31 10.37 0.58 15.76
N GLN A 32 9.21 1.24 15.96
CA GLN A 32 7.93 0.55 16.05
C GLN A 32 7.55 -0.14 14.73
N ALA A 33 7.71 0.53 13.58
CA ALA A 33 7.46 -0.10 12.29
C ALA A 33 8.38 -1.32 12.06
N ASP A 34 9.65 -1.22 12.46
CA ASP A 34 10.64 -2.32 12.39
C ASP A 34 10.26 -3.51 13.30
N GLN A 35 9.60 -3.25 14.42
CA GLN A 35 9.07 -4.28 15.33
C GLN A 35 7.76 -4.92 14.85
N GLY A 36 7.27 -4.57 13.65
CA GLY A 36 6.06 -5.14 13.06
C GLY A 36 4.78 -4.36 13.37
N TYR A 37 4.85 -3.21 14.03
CA TYR A 37 3.67 -2.36 14.25
C TYR A 37 3.23 -1.68 12.95
N ARG A 38 1.90 -1.58 12.76
CA ARG A 38 1.32 -0.85 11.63
C ARG A 38 1.21 0.63 11.99
N VAL A 39 2.23 1.41 11.66
CA VAL A 39 2.31 2.83 12.01
C VAL A 39 1.73 3.69 10.88
N TYR A 40 0.57 4.30 11.11
CA TYR A 40 -0.06 5.25 10.18
C TYR A 40 0.19 6.69 10.61
N VAL A 41 0.70 7.50 9.68
CA VAL A 41 0.88 8.93 9.87
C VAL A 41 -0.42 9.63 9.52
N THR A 42 -0.93 10.44 10.45
CA THR A 42 -2.16 11.19 10.25
C THR A 42 -1.92 12.69 10.15
N ASN A 43 -2.74 13.36 9.35
CA ASN A 43 -2.83 14.82 9.29
C ASN A 43 -4.30 15.21 9.31
N ARG A 44 -4.69 16.07 10.27
CA ARG A 44 -6.09 16.46 10.49
C ARG A 44 -7.06 15.27 10.66
N GLY A 45 -6.59 14.17 11.25
CA GLY A 45 -7.38 12.96 11.49
C GLY A 45 -7.44 11.98 10.31
N GLU A 46 -6.85 12.32 9.16
CA GLU A 46 -6.80 11.43 7.99
C GLU A 46 -5.42 10.76 7.88
N ARG A 47 -5.39 9.48 7.51
CA ARG A 47 -4.14 8.76 7.23
C ARG A 47 -3.56 9.25 5.91
N ILE A 48 -2.32 9.73 5.94
CA ILE A 48 -1.62 10.28 4.77
C ILE A 48 -0.39 9.47 4.36
N ALA A 49 0.13 8.63 5.25
CA ALA A 49 1.25 7.74 4.97
C ALA A 49 1.23 6.56 5.96
N ALA A 50 1.99 5.53 5.63
CA ALA A 50 2.35 4.45 6.55
C ALA A 50 3.88 4.35 6.63
N LEU A 51 4.41 4.02 7.81
CA LEU A 51 5.79 3.60 7.94
C LEU A 51 5.82 2.07 7.87
N VAL A 52 6.70 1.55 7.03
CA VAL A 52 6.89 0.12 6.80
C VAL A 52 8.39 -0.17 6.73
N THR A 53 8.78 -1.43 6.91
CA THR A 53 10.16 -1.83 6.66
C THR A 53 10.48 -1.77 5.16
N PRO A 54 11.76 -1.67 4.77
CA PRO A 54 12.16 -1.72 3.36
C PRO A 54 11.63 -2.96 2.64
N GLU A 55 11.70 -4.13 3.27
CA GLU A 55 11.26 -5.40 2.69
C GLU A 55 9.74 -5.40 2.46
N ALA A 56 8.98 -4.81 3.37
CA ALA A 56 7.53 -4.66 3.20
C ALA A 56 7.20 -3.66 2.08
N ALA A 57 7.96 -2.57 1.96
CA ALA A 57 7.80 -1.62 0.85
C ALA A 57 8.05 -2.29 -0.51
N ASP A 58 9.12 -3.07 -0.64
CA ASP A 58 9.46 -3.79 -1.85
C ASP A 58 8.39 -4.84 -2.19
N ALA A 59 7.94 -5.62 -1.20
CA ALA A 59 6.89 -6.63 -1.40
C ALA A 59 5.55 -6.01 -1.83
N ILE A 60 5.19 -4.84 -1.30
CA ILE A 60 4.00 -4.09 -1.73
C ILE A 60 4.15 -3.66 -3.19
N ALA A 61 5.30 -3.10 -3.57
CA ALA A 61 5.56 -2.66 -4.93
C ALA A 61 5.50 -3.82 -5.94
N GLU A 62 6.15 -4.94 -5.64
CA GLU A 62 6.10 -6.14 -6.49
C GLU A 62 4.67 -6.67 -6.65
N THR A 63 3.89 -6.67 -5.57
CA THR A 63 2.49 -7.11 -5.59
C THR A 63 1.64 -6.18 -6.44
N GLU A 64 1.83 -4.87 -6.32
CA GLU A 64 1.11 -3.86 -7.10
C GLU A 64 1.46 -3.98 -8.60
N ASP A 65 2.74 -4.10 -8.94
CA ASP A 65 3.18 -4.27 -10.33
C ASP A 65 2.60 -5.55 -10.95
N ALA A 66 2.62 -6.66 -10.22
CA ALA A 66 2.04 -7.92 -10.69
C ALA A 66 0.52 -7.81 -10.90
N TYR A 67 -0.18 -7.12 -10.00
CA TYR A 67 -1.61 -6.87 -10.12
C TYR A 67 -1.94 -6.05 -11.38
N TRP A 68 -1.20 -4.95 -11.60
CA TRP A 68 -1.41 -4.08 -12.76
C TRP A 68 -1.04 -4.76 -14.07
N ALA A 69 0.06 -5.51 -14.11
CA ALA A 69 0.45 -6.30 -15.29
C ALA A 69 -0.65 -7.30 -15.68
N ARG A 70 -1.23 -8.01 -14.70
CA ARG A 70 -2.37 -8.90 -14.95
C ARG A 70 -3.58 -8.14 -15.49
N ARG A 71 -3.93 -7.01 -14.88
CA ARG A 71 -5.06 -6.16 -15.31
C ARG A 71 -4.91 -5.68 -16.75
N VAL A 72 -3.69 -5.33 -17.17
CA VAL A 72 -3.39 -4.95 -18.57
C VAL A 72 -3.64 -6.13 -19.50
N ALA A 73 -3.10 -7.32 -19.18
CA ALA A 73 -3.31 -8.51 -20.00
C ALA A 73 -4.80 -8.89 -20.13
N GLU A 74 -5.57 -8.75 -19.05
CA GLU A 74 -7.03 -8.95 -19.06
C GLU A 74 -7.75 -7.93 -19.96
N ALA A 75 -7.34 -6.65 -19.92
CA ALA A 75 -7.92 -5.60 -20.74
C ALA A 75 -7.64 -5.84 -22.23
N GLU A 76 -6.41 -6.18 -22.59
CA GLU A 76 -6.02 -6.51 -23.97
C GLU A 76 -6.81 -7.71 -24.50
N ALA A 77 -6.98 -8.76 -23.68
CA ALA A 77 -7.78 -9.92 -24.05
C ALA A 77 -9.28 -9.61 -24.20
N SER A 78 -9.79 -8.58 -23.51
CA SER A 78 -11.20 -8.16 -23.60
C SER A 78 -11.53 -7.34 -24.85
N GLY A 79 -10.53 -6.94 -25.64
CA GLY A 79 -10.70 -6.02 -26.76
C GLY A 79 -10.77 -4.55 -26.33
N ALA A 80 -10.27 -4.21 -25.15
CA ALA A 80 -10.13 -2.82 -24.73
C ALA A 80 -9.22 -2.06 -25.71
N VAL A 81 -9.59 -0.83 -26.01
CA VAL A 81 -8.81 0.06 -26.88
C VAL A 81 -8.08 1.12 -26.08
N SER A 82 -7.08 1.76 -26.70
CA SER A 82 -6.39 2.89 -26.09
C SER A 82 -7.35 4.06 -25.81
N TRP A 83 -7.00 4.92 -24.87
CA TRP A 83 -7.79 6.11 -24.56
C TRP A 83 -8.01 7.00 -25.80
N ASP A 84 -6.98 7.22 -26.60
CA ASP A 84 -7.07 8.04 -27.81
C ASP A 84 -8.04 7.43 -28.83
N THR A 85 -8.04 6.11 -28.98
CA THR A 85 -9.00 5.40 -29.84
C THR A 85 -10.42 5.52 -29.29
N ALA A 86 -10.61 5.30 -27.98
CA ALA A 86 -11.92 5.42 -27.34
C ALA A 86 -12.52 6.82 -27.51
N VAL A 87 -11.69 7.86 -27.32
CA VAL A 87 -12.10 9.26 -27.52
C VAL A 87 -12.48 9.51 -28.98
N ALA A 88 -11.67 9.06 -29.95
CA ALA A 88 -11.97 9.25 -31.37
C ALA A 88 -13.26 8.52 -31.81
N ASP A 89 -13.53 7.32 -31.27
CA ASP A 89 -14.76 6.58 -31.56
C ASP A 89 -15.98 7.29 -30.98
N LEU A 90 -15.89 7.80 -29.74
CA LEU A 90 -16.93 8.62 -29.11
C LEU A 90 -17.21 9.90 -29.89
N GLU A 91 -16.18 10.67 -30.24
CA GLU A 91 -16.32 11.92 -30.98
C GLU A 91 -16.85 11.70 -32.41
N SER A 92 -16.53 10.55 -33.02
CA SER A 92 -17.06 10.18 -34.34
C SER A 92 -18.46 9.55 -34.31
N GLY A 93 -19.07 9.38 -33.13
CA GLY A 93 -20.41 8.81 -32.95
C GLY A 93 -20.49 7.32 -33.23
N ARG A 94 -19.36 6.59 -33.13
CA ARG A 94 -19.25 5.14 -33.35
C ARG A 94 -19.26 4.30 -32.05
N ALA A 95 -19.60 4.94 -30.93
CA ALA A 95 -19.72 4.29 -29.62
C ALA A 95 -20.87 3.29 -29.54
#